data_AF-R4X6I6-F1
#
_entry.id   AF-R4X6I6-F1
#
_cell.length_a   1.000
_cell.length_b   1.000
_cell.length_c   1.000
_cell.angle_alpha   90.00
_cell.angle_beta   90.00
_cell.angle_gamma   90.00
#
_symmetry.space_group_name_H-M   'P 1'
#
loop_
_entity.id
_entity.type
_entity.pdbx_description
1 polymer ?
#
loop_
_entity_poly.entity_id
_entity_poly.type
_entity_poly.pdbx_seq_one_letter_code
_entity_poly.pdbx_strand_id
1 'polypeptide(L)'
;MSASVGGPECTKLKKEYDECFNDWYTNGFLSAKSNTNECEDLFIDYKECVMTALKQKEILPLLEQARQESPFEAGGKFSSK
;
A
#
# COMPACT_ATOMS: atom_id res chain seq x y z
N MET A 1 12.43 7.31 -7.54
CA MET A 1 11.16 6.56 -7.56
C MET A 1 11.44 5.11 -7.86
N SER A 2 10.72 4.20 -7.21
CA SER A 2 10.90 2.76 -7.38
C SER A 2 10.01 2.21 -8.50
N ALA A 3 10.49 1.20 -9.21
CA ALA A 3 9.69 0.50 -10.22
C ALA A 3 8.65 -0.41 -9.56
N SER A 4 7.52 -0.62 -10.24
CA SER A 4 6.49 -1.57 -9.81
C SER A 4 6.71 -2.95 -10.44
N VAL A 5 6.34 -4.00 -9.70
CA VAL A 5 6.39 -5.40 -10.15
C VAL A 5 5.49 -5.67 -11.37
N GLY A 6 4.47 -4.83 -11.57
CA GLY A 6 3.57 -4.93 -12.72
C GLY A 6 4.19 -4.52 -14.04
N GLY A 7 5.25 -3.69 -14.02
CA GLY A 7 5.82 -3.11 -15.22
C GLY A 7 5.68 -1.59 -15.29
N PRO A 8 5.98 -0.99 -16.46
CA PRO A 8 5.94 0.46 -16.65
C PRO A 8 4.56 1.09 -16.42
N GLU A 9 3.49 0.38 -16.76
CA GLU A 9 2.10 0.81 -16.57
C GLU A 9 1.76 0.98 -15.08
N CYS A 10 2.03 -0.03 -14.25
CA CYS A 10 1.82 0.10 -12.81
C CYS A 10 2.85 1.05 -12.16
N THR A 11 4.02 1.26 -12.77
CA THR A 11 5.03 2.21 -12.26
C THR A 11 4.56 3.66 -12.39
N LYS A 12 3.82 4.01 -13.43
CA LYS A 12 3.21 5.34 -13.57
C LYS A 12 2.15 5.57 -12.50
N LEU A 13 1.23 4.62 -12.32
CA LEU A 13 0.18 4.70 -11.28
C LEU A 13 0.80 4.76 -9.88
N LYS A 14 1.85 3.97 -9.63
CA LYS A 14 2.61 4.00 -8.38
C LYS A 14 3.15 5.39 -8.10
N LYS A 15 3.74 6.04 -9.11
CA LYS A 15 4.33 7.37 -8.97
C LYS A 15 3.28 8.38 -8.51
N GLU A 16 2.13 8.42 -9.17
CA GLU A 16 1.04 9.37 -8.86
C GLU A 16 0.49 9.13 -7.44
N TYR A 17 0.29 7.86 -7.07
CA TYR A 17 -0.12 7.50 -5.71
C TYR A 17 0.94 7.84 -4.66
N ASP A 18 2.20 7.48 -4.87
CA ASP A 18 3.29 7.72 -3.90
C ASP A 18 3.50 9.23 -3.68
N GLU A 19 3.38 10.07 -4.72
CA GLU A 19 3.47 11.53 -4.59
C GLU A 19 2.36 12.08 -3.70
N CYS A 20 1.11 11.68 -3.94
CA CYS A 20 -0.03 12.06 -3.09
C CYS A 20 0.15 11.57 -1.65
N PHE A 21 0.51 10.29 -1.48
CA PHE A 21 0.68 9.69 -0.17
C PHE A 21 1.78 10.35 0.64
N ASN A 22 2.94 10.67 0.03
CA ASN A 22 4.05 11.28 0.75
C ASN A 22 3.71 12.70 1.26
N ASP A 23 2.96 13.47 0.47
CA ASP A 23 2.46 14.78 0.89
C ASP A 23 1.46 14.63 2.05
N TRP A 24 0.43 13.79 1.85
CA TRP A 24 -0.56 13.50 2.89
C TRP A 24 0.07 12.96 4.18
N TYR A 25 1.05 12.07 4.07
CA TYR A 25 1.70 11.45 5.22
C TYR A 25 2.47 12.48 6.03
N THR A 26 3.21 13.37 5.36
CA THR A 26 4.02 14.40 6.02
C THR A 26 3.16 15.55 6.55
N ASN A 27 2.25 16.06 5.73
CA ASN A 27 1.53 17.30 6.01
C ASN A 27 0.16 17.07 6.65
N GLY A 28 -0.42 15.87 6.53
CA GLY A 28 -1.71 15.48 7.11
C GLY A 28 -1.56 14.54 8.29
N PHE A 29 -1.07 13.32 8.06
CA PHE A 29 -1.04 12.26 9.07
C PHE A 29 -0.06 12.56 10.22
N LEU A 30 1.23 12.79 9.91
CA LEU A 30 2.25 13.07 10.93
C LEU A 30 2.04 14.41 11.66
N SER A 31 1.34 15.36 11.04
CA SER A 31 0.98 16.64 11.65
C SER A 31 -0.33 16.59 12.46
N ALA A 32 -0.97 15.41 12.54
CA ALA A 32 -2.26 15.16 13.18
C ALA A 32 -3.42 16.03 12.65
N LYS A 33 -3.34 16.46 11.39
CA LYS A 33 -4.37 17.29 10.73
C LYS A 33 -5.41 16.47 9.98
N SER A 34 -5.01 15.32 9.44
CA SER A 34 -5.88 14.47 8.62
C SER A 34 -5.58 13.00 8.90
N ASN A 35 -6.64 12.21 9.11
CA ASN A 35 -6.60 10.75 9.16
C ASN A 35 -7.42 10.12 8.02
N THR A 36 -7.94 10.94 7.10
CA THR A 36 -8.73 10.51 5.96
C THR A 36 -7.83 10.22 4.78
N ASN A 37 -8.11 9.14 4.04
CA ASN A 37 -7.33 8.76 2.87
C ASN A 37 -7.72 9.62 1.67
N GLU A 38 -7.02 10.72 1.47
CA GLU A 38 -7.26 11.65 0.35
C GLU A 38 -6.73 11.13 -1.00
N CYS A 39 -5.96 10.03 -0.97
CA CYS A 39 -5.33 9.41 -2.13
C CYS A 39 -6.01 8.09 -2.53
N GLU A 40 -7.25 7.85 -2.07
CA GLU A 40 -7.93 6.56 -2.21
C GLU A 40 -8.13 6.15 -3.67
N ASP A 41 -8.59 7.06 -4.53
CA ASP A 41 -8.81 6.75 -5.95
C ASP A 41 -7.51 6.34 -6.65
N LEU A 42 -6.42 7.11 -6.43
CA LEU A 42 -5.09 6.79 -6.95
C LEU A 42 -4.59 5.43 -6.43
N PHE A 43 -4.89 5.11 -5.17
CA PHE A 43 -4.53 3.84 -4.58
C PHE A 43 -5.28 2.68 -5.20
N ILE A 44 -6.59 2.83 -5.46
CA ILE A 44 -7.43 1.79 -6.06
C ILE A 44 -6.87 1.41 -7.44
N ASP A 45 -6.60 2.41 -8.29
CA ASP A 45 -6.06 2.19 -9.64
C ASP A 45 -4.69 1.49 -9.60
N TYR A 46 -3.77 1.97 -8.76
CA TYR A 46 -2.47 1.36 -8.58
C TYR A 46 -2.58 -0.08 -8.05
N LYS A 47 -3.42 -0.31 -7.04
CA LYS A 47 -3.63 -1.61 -6.40
C LYS A 47 -4.19 -2.62 -7.38
N GLU A 48 -5.17 -2.25 -8.20
CA GLU A 48 -5.74 -3.15 -9.20
C GLU A 48 -4.67 -3.64 -10.19
N CYS A 49 -3.82 -2.71 -10.66
CA CYS A 49 -2.71 -3.01 -11.56
C CYS A 49 -1.73 -4.02 -10.93
N VAL A 50 -1.29 -3.76 -9.69
CA VAL A 50 -0.36 -4.65 -8.97
C VAL A 50 -0.98 -6.00 -8.69
N MET A 51 -2.22 -6.06 -8.21
CA MET A 51 -2.89 -7.32 -7.88
C MET A 51 -3.07 -8.21 -9.11
N THR A 52 -3.33 -7.62 -10.28
CA THR A 52 -3.37 -8.35 -11.55
C THR A 52 -2.01 -8.93 -11.89
N ALA A 53 -0.93 -8.15 -11.77
CA ALA A 53 0.42 -8.63 -12.02
C ALA A 53 0.87 -9.74 -11.03
N LEU A 54 0.50 -9.63 -9.75
CA LEU A 54 0.81 -10.65 -8.74
C LEU A 54 0.09 -11.97 -9.01
N LYS A 55 -1.15 -11.92 -9.52
CA LYS A 55 -1.88 -13.12 -9.97
C LYS A 55 -1.14 -13.81 -11.12
N GLN A 56 -0.71 -13.05 -12.12
CA GLN A 56 0.01 -13.58 -13.29
C GLN A 56 1.38 -14.19 -12.95
N LYS A 57 2.02 -13.70 -11.88
CA LYS A 57 3.32 -14.18 -11.41
C LYS A 57 3.23 -15.34 -10.41
N GLU A 58 2.03 -15.84 -10.14
CA GLU A 58 1.77 -16.96 -9.21
C GLU A 58 2.30 -16.76 -7.77
N ILE A 59 2.65 -15.53 -7.40
CA ILE A 59 3.13 -15.17 -6.06
C ILE A 59 1.99 -14.81 -5.11
N LEU A 60 0.80 -14.54 -5.65
CA LEU A 60 -0.35 -14.12 -4.85
C LEU A 60 -0.68 -15.07 -3.67
N PRO A 61 -0.66 -16.41 -3.82
CA PRO A 61 -0.93 -17.31 -2.69
C PRO A 61 0.07 -17.18 -1.54
N LEU A 62 1.37 -17.02 -1.88
CA LEU A 62 2.43 -16.84 -0.89
C LEU A 62 2.29 -15.49 -0.16
N LEU A 63 1.96 -14.43 -0.91
CA LEU A 63 1.69 -13.13 -0.33
C LEU A 63 0.49 -13.18 0.62
N GLU A 64 -0.59 -13.85 0.25
CA GLU A 64 -1.79 -13.92 1.09
C GLU A 64 -1.53 -14.74 2.36
N GLN A 65 -0.78 -15.84 2.26
CA GLN A 65 -0.33 -16.58 3.45
C GLN A 65 0.46 -15.68 4.41
N ALA A 66 1.45 -14.95 3.90
CA ALA A 66 2.27 -14.04 4.71
C ALA A 66 1.45 -12.89 5.35
N ARG A 67 0.38 -12.42 4.68
CA ARG A 67 -0.50 -11.37 5.22
C ARG A 67 -1.36 -11.83 6.40
N GLN A 68 -1.57 -13.14 6.55
CA GLN A 68 -2.22 -13.71 7.72
C GLN A 68 -1.28 -13.81 8.93
N GLU A 69 0.03 -13.75 8.70
CA GLU A 69 1.01 -13.73 9.77
C GLU A 69 0.91 -12.39 10.52
N SER A 70 0.96 -12.48 11.85
CA SER A 70 0.94 -11.33 12.76
C SER A 70 2.31 -11.19 13.40
N PRO A 71 3.31 -10.62 12.69
CA PRO A 71 4.70 -10.62 13.16
C PRO A 71 4.94 -9.69 14.36
N PHE A 72 3.98 -8.84 14.71
CA PHE A 72 4.02 -7.98 15.89
C PHE A 72 3.09 -8.51 16.98
N GLU A 73 3.49 -8.33 18.25
CA GLU A 73 2.82 -8.83 19.45
C GLU A 73 1.28 -8.69 19.39
N ALA A 74 0.58 -9.79 19.69
CA ALA A 74 -0.89 -9.88 19.74
C ALA A 74 -1.65 -9.44 18.47
N GLY A 75 -1.06 -9.54 17.26
CA GLY A 75 -1.76 -9.20 16.02
C GLY A 75 -1.94 -7.70 15.83
N GLY A 76 -0.97 -6.91 16.30
CA GLY A 76 -1.04 -5.45 16.23
C GLY A 76 -2.02 -4.83 17.24
N LYS A 77 -2.53 -5.63 18.19
CA LYS A 77 -3.33 -5.12 19.31
C LYS A 77 -2.38 -4.56 20.36
N PHE A 78 -2.51 -3.26 20.62
CA PHE A 78 -1.82 -2.62 21.73
C PHE A 78 -2.37 -3.20 23.04
N SER A 79 -1.61 -4.07 23.70
CA SER A 79 -1.94 -4.51 25.06
C SER A 79 -1.51 -3.40 26.02
N SER A 80 -2.45 -2.52 26.37
CA SER A 80 -2.23 -1.62 27.51
C SER A 80 -2.09 -2.50 28.76
N LYS A 81 -0.94 -2.43 29.40
CA LYS A 81 -0.84 -2.81 30.81
C LYS A 81 -1.67 -1.86 31.67
#